data_AF-A0A653TG21-F1
#
_entry.id   AF-A0A653TG21-F1
#
_cell.length_a   1.000
_cell.length_b   1.000
_cell.length_c   1.000
_cell.angle_alpha   90.00
_cell.angle_beta   90.00
_cell.angle_gamma   90.00
#
_symmetry.space_group_name_H-M   'P 1'
#
loop_
_entity.id
_entity.type
_entity.pdbx_description
1 polymer ?
#
loop_
_entity_poly.entity_id
_entity_poly.type
_entity_poly.pdbx_seq_one_letter_code
_entity_poly.pdbx_strand_id
1 'polypeptide(L)' 'MKTLLFTNWHLMRWIRLAFALFLFGEAYATREWFFIVFGLFFLLQALFNWGCGANGCAIPKK' A
#
# COMPACT_ATOMS: atom_id res chain seq x y z
N MET A 1 -18.15 -0.48 8.45
CA MET A 1 -16.98 -0.64 7.55
C MET A 1 -16.71 0.57 6.62
N LYS A 2 -17.49 1.66 6.66
CA LYS A 2 -17.24 2.85 5.83
C LYS A 2 -16.18 3.79 6.44
N THR A 3 -16.06 3.80 7.76
CA THR A 3 -15.12 4.64 8.51
C THR A 3 -13.66 4.23 8.35
N LEU A 4 -13.33 2.97 8.12
CA LEU A 4 -11.93 2.55 7.86
C LEU A 4 -11.39 3.07 6.51
N LEU A 5 -12.26 3.28 5.53
CA LEU A 5 -11.87 3.79 4.21
C LEU A 5 -11.61 5.30 4.22
N PHE A 6 -12.27 6.06 5.10
CA PHE A 6 -12.26 7.52 5.13
C PHE A 6 -11.70 8.15 6.42
N THR A 7 -11.47 7.37 7.48
CA THR A 7 -10.91 7.84 8.76
C THR A 7 -9.57 7.12 9.00
N ASN A 8 -8.50 7.88 9.27
CA ASN A 8 -7.08 7.46 9.35
C ASN A 8 -6.33 7.30 8.01
N TRP A 9 -6.51 8.22 7.05
CA TRP A 9 -5.54 8.37 5.95
C TRP A 9 -4.21 8.97 6.48
N HIS A 10 -3.37 8.10 7.03
CA HIS A 10 -2.00 8.46 7.39
C HIS A 10 -1.14 8.65 6.14
N LEU A 11 -0.14 9.55 6.24
CA LEU A 11 0.86 9.85 5.21
C LEU A 11 1.44 8.59 4.54
N MET A 12 1.65 7.51 5.31
CA MET A 12 2.20 6.25 4.81
C MET A 12 1.31 5.57 3.75
N ARG A 13 -0.02 5.72 3.83
CA ARG A 13 -0.95 5.17 2.85
C ARG A 13 -0.80 5.87 1.51
N TRP A 14 -0.68 7.20 1.53
CA TRP A 14 -0.42 8.02 0.33
C TRP A 14 0.92 7.68 -0.31
N ILE A 15 1.98 7.50 0.49
CA ILE A 15 3.31 7.12 -0.01
C ILE A 15 3.26 5.77 -0.72
N ARG A 16 2.62 4.75 -0.12
CA ARG A 16 2.45 3.42 -0.75
C ARG A 16 1.67 3.51 -2.06
N LEU A 17 0.63 4.34 -2.10
CA LEU A 17 -0.21 4.55 -3.29
C LEU A 17 0.59 5.25 -4.41
N ALA A 18 1.38 6.27 -4.08
CA ALA A 18 2.26 6.96 -5.02
C ALA A 18 3.30 6.00 -5.61
N PHE A 19 3.90 5.14 -4.77
CA PHE A 19 4.85 4.13 -5.23
C PHE A 19 4.20 3.09 -6.15
N ALA A 20 2.97 2.66 -5.83
CA ALA A 20 2.23 1.73 -6.70
C ALA A 20 1.98 2.34 -8.10
N LEU A 21 1.54 3.60 -8.15
CA LEU A 21 1.31 4.31 -9.42
C LEU A 21 2.61 4.51 -10.21
N PHE A 22 3.70 4.87 -9.52
CA PHE A 22 5.02 4.99 -10.14
C PHE A 22 5.46 3.67 -10.79
N LEU A 23 5.37 2.56 -10.05
CA LEU A 23 5.74 1.23 -10.56
C LEU A 23 4.88 0.80 -11.75
N PHE A 24 3.58 1.12 -11.77
CA PHE A 24 2.74 0.86 -12.95
C PHE A 24 3.12 1.74 -14.15
N GLY A 25 3.52 2.99 -13.92
CA GLY A 25 4.05 3.87 -14.97
C GLY A 25 5.33 3.29 -15.59
N GLU A 26 6.26 2.84 -14.74
CA GLU A 26 7.49 2.19 -15.18
C GLU A 26 7.20 0.86 -15.90
N ALA A 27 6.23 0.08 -15.44
CA ALA A 27 5.77 -1.14 -16.12
C ALA A 27 5.26 -0.84 -17.54
N TYR A 28 4.57 0.29 -17.73
CA TYR A 28 4.11 0.71 -19.05
C TYR A 28 5.26 1.16 -19.95
N ALA A 29 6.21 1.93 -19.42
CA ALA A 29 7.35 2.45 -20.17
C ALA A 29 8.33 1.34 -20.57
N THR A 30 8.66 0.45 -19.66
CA THR A 30 9.64 -0.63 -19.86
C THR A 30 9.03 -1.91 -20.44
N ARG A 31 7.70 -2.08 -20.33
CA ARG A 31 6.96 -3.32 -20.66
C ARG A 31 7.42 -4.54 -19.86
N GLU A 32 8.10 -4.34 -18.74
CA GLU A 32 8.53 -5.39 -17.85
C GLU A 32 7.40 -5.80 -16.90
N TRP A 33 7.01 -7.07 -16.96
CA TRP A 33 5.90 -7.62 -16.16
C TRP A 33 6.17 -7.59 -14.65
N PHE A 34 7.44 -7.62 -14.26
CA PHE A 34 7.86 -7.64 -12.85
C PHE A 34 7.33 -6.42 -12.09
N PHE A 35 7.40 -5.22 -12.68
CA PHE A 35 6.91 -4.00 -12.05
C PHE A 35 5.41 -4.03 -11.76
N ILE A 36 4.62 -4.75 -12.55
CA ILE A 36 3.18 -4.95 -12.32
C ILE A 36 2.95 -5.72 -11.01
N VAL A 37 3.76 -6.75 -10.73
CA VAL A 37 3.66 -7.55 -9.51
C VAL A 37 3.95 -6.69 -8.27
N PHE A 38 5.02 -5.90 -8.29
CA PHE A 38 5.35 -5.00 -7.17
C PHE A 38 4.34 -3.86 -7.04
N GLY A 39 3.86 -3.29 -8.14
CA GLY A 39 2.80 -2.29 -8.14
C GLY A 39 1.53 -2.82 -7.48
N LEU A 40 1.11 -4.04 -7.82
CA LEU A 40 -0.03 -4.73 -7.19
C LEU A 40 0.20 -4.94 -5.70
N PHE A 41 1.39 -5.37 -5.29
CA PHE A 41 1.73 -5.56 -3.88
C PHE A 41 1.58 -4.26 -3.08
N PHE A 42 2.11 -3.13 -3.56
CA PHE A 42 1.96 -1.84 -2.89
C PHE A 42 0.53 -1.29 -2.94
N LEU A 43 -0.20 -1.53 -4.03
CA LEU A 43 -1.59 -1.12 -4.17
C LEU A 43 -2.49 -1.87 -3.17
N LEU A 44 -2.31 -3.19 -3.03
CA LEU A 44 -3.05 -4.00 -2.06
C LEU A 44 -2.74 -3.56 -0.63
N GLN A 45 -1.47 -3.29 -0.29
CA GLN A 45 -1.10 -2.75 1.02
C GLN A 45 -1.73 -1.38 1.27
N ALA A 46 -1.81 -0.50 0.26
CA ALA A 46 -2.47 0.81 0.40
C ALA A 46 -3.99 0.68 0.52
N LEU A 47 -4.62 -0.27 -0.16
CA LEU A 47 -6.07 -0.45 -0.18
C LEU A 47 -6.58 -1.09 1.11
N PHE A 48 -5.96 -2.19 1.52
CA PHE A 48 -6.34 -2.99 2.69
C PHE A 48 -5.63 -2.57 3.98
N ASN A 49 -4.69 -1.61 3.89
CA ASN A 49 -3.76 -1.26 4.98
C ASN A 49 -3.04 -2.49 5.56
N TRP A 50 -2.76 -3.47 4.69
CA TRP A 50 -2.20 -4.75 5.10
C TRP A 50 -0.71 -4.55 5.42
N GLY A 51 -0.35 -4.73 6.68
CA GLY A 51 1.02 -4.60 7.17
C GLY A 51 1.07 -4.09 8.60
N CYS A 52 2.21 -4.28 9.27
CA CYS A 52 2.49 -3.59 10.52
C CYS A 52 2.55 -2.07 10.26
N GLY A 53 1.62 -1.31 10.82
CA GLY A 53 1.73 0.15 10.89
C GLY A 53 2.84 0.57 11.86
N ALA A 54 3.05 1.88 12.01
CA ALA A 54 4.04 2.45 12.95
C ALA A 54 3.80 2.03 14.42
N ASN A 55 2.58 1.61 14.77
CA ASN A 55 2.24 1.10 16.10
C ASN A 55 2.49 -0.40 16.28
N GLY A 56 3.01 -1.09 15.26
CA GLY A 56 3.37 -2.50 15.30
C GLY A 56 2.19 -3.46 15.54
N CYS A 57 2.39 -4.74 15.25
CA CYS A 57 1.57 -5.81 15.81
C CYS A 57 1.98 -5.97 17.28
N ALA A 58 1.53 -5.05 18.14
CA ALA A 58 1.66 -5.23 19.57
C ALA A 58 0.82 -6.46 19.97
N ILE A 59 1.48 -7.52 20.45
CA ILE A 59 0.79 -8.66 21.05
C ILE A 59 0.02 -8.09 22.25
N PRO A 60 -1.32 -8.20 22.30
CA PRO A 60 -2.07 -7.68 23.42
C PRO A 60 -1.57 -8.34 24.69
N LYS A 61 -1.00 -7.54 25.61
CA LYS A 61 -0.67 -8.05 26.94
C LYS A 61 -1.99 -8.31 27.67
N LYS A 62 -2.15 -9.56 28.10
CA LYS A 62 -3.30 -10.05 28.85
C LYS A 62 -3.44 -9.33 30.19
#